data_AF-A0A382YP61-F1
#
_entry.id   AF-A0A382YP61-F1
#
_cell.length_a   1.000
_cell.length_b   1.000
_cell.length_c   1.000
_cell.angle_alpha   90.00
_cell.angle_beta   90.00
_cell.angle_gamma   90.00
#
_symmetry.space_group_name_H-M   'P 1'
#
loop_
_entity.id
_entity.type
_entity.pdbx_description
1 polymer ?
#
loop_
_entity_poly.entity_id
_entity_poly.type
_entity_poly.pdbx_seq_one_letter_code
_entity_poly.pdbx_strand_id
1 'polypeptide(L)'
;YNDAIERVVDFGIDCIEHGGPMTEKTIEKIAKKNIPICTTFSPVVMQSKPEIARKYLIPEWKIEERQKLVKDKARFESLIKASKAGIDIVFGTDAGSPVVPHDAIVPEMKFMVDIGLVKNNIQAIQSATIKAAKLNKVEDKIGSLEVGKEADFIIVNGKPDQNLDDLEKVEQVFINGKKMI
;
A
#
# COMPACT_ATOMS: atom_id res chain seq x y z
N TYR A 1 -4.34 -12.37 14.67
CA TYR A 1 -3.34 -11.89 13.67
C TYR A 1 -1.98 -12.54 13.93
N ASN A 2 -1.28 -12.18 15.01
CA ASN A 2 0.09 -12.66 15.30
C ASN A 2 0.37 -14.13 14.97
N ASP A 3 -0.34 -15.08 15.58
CA ASP A 3 -0.01 -16.52 15.43
C ASP A 3 -0.20 -17.03 14.00
N ALA A 4 -1.18 -16.48 13.27
CA ALA A 4 -1.38 -16.79 11.87
C ALA A 4 -0.23 -16.27 11.03
N ILE A 5 0.19 -15.01 11.27
CA ILE A 5 1.33 -14.38 10.60
C ILE A 5 2.62 -15.18 10.88
N GLU A 6 2.89 -15.54 12.13
CA GLU A 6 4.09 -16.31 12.50
C GLU A 6 4.16 -17.66 11.78
N ARG A 7 3.01 -18.37 11.65
CA ARG A 7 2.92 -19.66 10.95
C ARG A 7 3.18 -19.54 9.46
N VAL A 8 2.59 -18.54 8.79
CA VAL A 8 2.80 -18.38 7.33
C VAL A 8 4.22 -17.89 7.02
N VAL A 9 4.83 -17.11 7.92
CA VAL A 9 6.25 -16.75 7.85
C VAL A 9 7.15 -17.98 7.97
N ASP A 10 6.81 -18.96 8.81
CA ASP A 10 7.51 -20.26 8.87
C ASP A 10 7.37 -21.06 7.59
N PHE A 11 6.16 -21.06 7.01
CA PHE A 11 5.86 -21.76 5.77
C PHE A 11 6.68 -21.25 4.58
N GLY A 12 7.10 -19.97 4.60
CA GLY A 12 7.98 -19.39 3.57
C GLY A 12 7.23 -18.68 2.45
N ILE A 13 6.20 -17.91 2.79
CA ILE A 13 5.50 -16.99 1.86
C ILE A 13 6.43 -15.86 1.36
N ASP A 14 6.15 -15.33 0.17
CA ASP A 14 6.88 -14.18 -0.40
C ASP A 14 6.32 -12.80 0.05
N CYS A 15 5.07 -12.73 0.53
CA CYS A 15 4.43 -11.46 0.92
C CYS A 15 3.36 -11.69 2.00
N ILE A 16 3.22 -10.74 2.93
CA ILE A 16 2.10 -10.68 3.88
C ILE A 16 1.10 -9.62 3.41
N GLU A 17 -0.12 -10.04 3.09
CA GLU A 17 -1.24 -9.13 2.77
C GLU A 17 -1.90 -8.59 4.04
N HIS A 18 -2.35 -7.34 3.97
CA HIS A 18 -2.96 -6.52 5.04
C HIS A 18 -2.05 -6.24 6.25
N GLY A 19 -1.35 -7.27 6.72
CA GLY A 19 -0.67 -7.31 8.00
C GLY A 19 -1.64 -7.41 9.17
N GLY A 20 -1.36 -6.67 10.23
CA GLY A 20 -2.17 -6.63 11.45
C GLY A 20 -1.30 -6.60 12.71
N PRO A 21 -1.91 -6.67 13.90
CA PRO A 21 -1.19 -6.70 15.17
C PRO A 21 -0.16 -7.84 15.23
N MET A 22 1.11 -7.45 15.38
CA MET A 22 2.27 -8.34 15.51
C MET A 22 3.05 -8.05 16.79
N THR A 23 3.61 -9.11 17.38
CA THR A 23 4.61 -8.99 18.46
C THR A 23 5.99 -8.64 17.89
N GLU A 24 6.90 -8.14 18.73
CA GLU A 24 8.28 -7.82 18.32
C GLU A 24 9.03 -9.04 17.80
N LYS A 25 8.85 -10.21 18.43
CA LYS A 25 9.41 -11.48 17.95
C LYS A 25 8.96 -11.82 16.53
N THR A 26 7.67 -11.62 16.21
CA THR A 26 7.14 -11.86 14.87
C THR A 26 7.74 -10.86 13.86
N ILE A 27 7.86 -9.59 14.24
CA ILE A 27 8.50 -8.56 13.40
C ILE A 27 9.96 -8.92 13.10
N GLU A 28 10.75 -9.30 14.12
CA GLU A 28 12.14 -9.73 13.92
C GLU A 28 12.25 -10.92 12.97
N LYS A 29 11.31 -11.86 13.07
CA LYS A 29 11.27 -13.04 12.20
C LYS A 29 10.97 -12.68 10.75
N ILE A 30 10.01 -11.78 10.52
CA ILE A 30 9.68 -11.25 9.19
C ILE A 30 10.90 -10.53 8.60
N ALA A 31 11.54 -9.66 9.40
CA ALA A 31 12.72 -8.91 8.99
C ALA A 31 13.89 -9.84 8.61
N LYS A 32 14.18 -10.88 9.42
CA LYS A 32 15.23 -11.87 9.11
C LYS A 32 15.00 -12.60 7.77
N LYS A 33 13.74 -12.77 7.38
CA LYS A 33 13.38 -13.40 6.10
C LYS A 33 13.18 -12.40 4.96
N ASN A 34 13.30 -11.09 5.21
CA ASN A 34 13.01 -10.02 4.25
C ASN A 34 11.64 -10.16 3.57
N ILE A 35 10.61 -10.58 4.31
CA ILE A 35 9.26 -10.74 3.76
C ILE A 35 8.55 -9.37 3.79
N PRO A 36 8.20 -8.77 2.64
CA PRO A 36 7.48 -7.50 2.59
C PRO A 36 6.04 -7.63 3.08
N ILE A 37 5.45 -6.48 3.42
CA ILE A 37 4.05 -6.35 3.83
C ILE A 37 3.32 -5.45 2.81
N CYS A 38 2.27 -6.00 2.21
CA CYS A 38 1.32 -5.29 1.35
C CYS A 38 0.15 -4.77 2.19
N THR A 39 -0.12 -3.46 2.17
CA THR A 39 -0.94 -2.81 3.20
C THR A 39 -2.45 -2.89 2.98
N THR A 40 -2.96 -2.70 1.76
CA THR A 40 -4.40 -2.82 1.43
C THR A 40 -5.33 -2.03 2.36
N PHE A 41 -4.96 -0.80 2.71
CA PHE A 41 -5.76 0.10 3.53
C PHE A 41 -6.98 0.70 2.82
N SER A 42 -7.01 0.72 1.49
CA SER A 42 -8.08 1.33 0.69
C SER A 42 -9.49 0.91 1.12
N PRO A 43 -9.82 -0.38 1.37
CA PRO A 43 -11.13 -0.75 1.89
C PRO A 43 -11.41 -0.16 3.27
N VAL A 44 -10.42 -0.11 4.16
CA VAL A 44 -10.56 0.48 5.51
C VAL A 44 -10.88 1.97 5.42
N VAL A 45 -10.13 2.70 4.59
CA VAL A 45 -10.29 4.15 4.40
C VAL A 45 -11.60 4.45 3.69
N MET A 46 -11.89 3.78 2.57
CA MET A 46 -13.06 4.07 1.75
C MET A 46 -14.36 3.67 2.44
N GLN A 47 -14.40 2.56 3.18
CA GLN A 47 -15.61 2.15 3.93
C GLN A 47 -15.88 3.04 5.14
N SER A 48 -14.89 3.82 5.61
CA SER A 48 -15.09 4.78 6.70
C SER A 48 -15.89 6.02 6.27
N LYS A 49 -16.04 6.23 4.95
CA LYS A 49 -16.77 7.34 4.32
C LYS A 49 -18.24 6.94 4.07
N PRO A 50 -19.21 7.34 4.91
CA PRO A 50 -20.57 6.80 4.85
C PRO A 50 -21.28 7.04 3.52
N GLU A 51 -21.01 8.18 2.88
CA GLU A 51 -21.59 8.57 1.60
C GLU A 51 -21.16 7.67 0.43
N ILE A 52 -19.97 7.07 0.51
CA ILE A 52 -19.50 6.07 -0.44
C ILE A 52 -20.01 4.69 -0.01
N ALA A 53 -19.78 4.33 1.25
CA ALA A 53 -20.06 3.00 1.77
C ALA A 53 -21.53 2.58 1.64
N ARG A 54 -22.48 3.48 1.91
CA ARG A 54 -23.92 3.21 1.78
C ARG A 54 -24.35 2.89 0.34
N LYS A 55 -23.67 3.45 -0.68
CA LYS A 55 -23.95 3.13 -2.10
C LYS A 55 -23.63 1.68 -2.44
N TYR A 56 -22.74 1.05 -1.67
CA TYR A 56 -22.34 -0.35 -1.81
C TYR A 56 -22.98 -1.25 -0.74
N LEU A 57 -24.04 -0.78 -0.07
CA LEU A 57 -24.79 -1.53 0.95
C LEU A 57 -23.92 -2.03 2.12
N ILE A 58 -22.83 -1.30 2.43
CA ILE A 58 -22.04 -1.60 3.62
C ILE A 58 -22.89 -1.32 4.86
N PRO A 59 -23.05 -2.28 5.79
CA PRO A 59 -23.85 -2.07 6.99
C PRO A 59 -23.29 -0.96 7.88
N GLU A 60 -24.16 -0.18 8.54
CA GLU A 60 -23.75 0.93 9.42
C GLU A 60 -22.76 0.50 10.52
N TRP A 61 -22.96 -0.67 11.13
CA TRP A 61 -22.04 -1.19 12.14
C TRP A 61 -20.61 -1.35 11.59
N LYS A 62 -20.47 -1.69 10.30
CA LYS A 62 -19.17 -1.84 9.65
C LYS A 62 -18.58 -0.48 9.33
N ILE A 63 -19.38 0.47 8.86
CA ILE A 63 -18.95 1.86 8.63
C ILE A 63 -18.40 2.46 9.94
N GLU A 64 -19.13 2.32 11.05
CA GLU A 64 -18.70 2.76 12.37
C GLU A 64 -17.41 2.08 12.85
N GLU A 65 -17.29 0.76 12.62
CA GLU A 65 -16.05 0.01 12.90
C GLU A 65 -14.86 0.62 12.12
N ARG A 66 -15.03 0.87 10.83
CA ARG A 66 -13.98 1.47 9.97
C ARG A 66 -13.63 2.89 10.40
N GLN A 67 -14.62 3.70 10.77
CA GLN A 67 -14.39 5.05 11.31
C GLN A 67 -13.59 5.04 12.61
N LYS A 68 -13.85 4.06 13.50
CA LYS A 68 -13.05 3.87 14.71
C LYS A 68 -11.63 3.44 14.36
N LEU A 69 -11.46 2.52 13.41
CA LEU A 69 -10.16 2.03 12.96
C LEU A 69 -9.27 3.13 12.37
N VAL A 70 -9.78 3.96 11.45
CA VAL A 70 -8.96 5.01 10.81
C VAL A 70 -8.55 6.13 11.77
N LYS A 71 -9.31 6.34 12.86
CA LYS A 71 -9.00 7.34 13.89
C LYS A 71 -7.97 6.86 14.91
N ASP A 72 -7.90 5.55 15.14
CA ASP A 72 -7.04 4.94 16.15
C ASP A 72 -5.67 4.55 15.56
N LYS A 73 -4.77 5.54 15.45
CA LYS A 73 -3.41 5.33 14.92
C LYS A 73 -2.61 4.28 15.70
N ALA A 74 -2.91 4.07 16.99
CA ALA A 74 -2.22 3.10 17.84
C ALA A 74 -2.36 1.66 17.30
N ARG A 75 -3.44 1.36 16.58
CA ARG A 75 -3.64 0.03 15.96
C ARG A 75 -2.61 -0.32 14.89
N PHE A 76 -1.98 0.69 14.29
CA PHE A 76 -0.98 0.48 13.25
C PHE A 76 0.46 0.50 13.81
N GLU A 77 0.65 0.64 15.12
CA GLU A 77 1.98 0.71 15.75
C GLU A 77 2.88 -0.46 15.40
N SER A 78 2.34 -1.69 15.37
CA SER A 78 3.14 -2.87 15.00
C SER A 78 3.59 -2.85 13.53
N LEU A 79 2.79 -2.31 12.61
CA LEU A 79 3.18 -2.11 11.21
C LEU A 79 4.24 -1.00 11.09
N ILE A 80 4.09 0.08 11.86
CA ILE A 80 5.09 1.15 11.91
C ILE A 80 6.41 0.62 12.48
N LYS A 81 6.37 -0.22 13.53
CA LYS A 81 7.55 -0.92 14.07
C LYS A 81 8.17 -1.85 13.00
N ALA A 82 7.36 -2.58 12.24
CA ALA A 82 7.85 -3.43 11.15
C ALA A 82 8.59 -2.62 10.07
N SER A 83 7.99 -1.51 9.61
CA SER A 83 8.62 -0.58 8.67
C SER A 83 9.95 -0.02 9.22
N LYS A 84 9.97 0.38 10.51
CA LYS A 84 11.19 0.85 11.18
C LYS A 84 12.26 -0.23 11.35
N ALA A 85 11.87 -1.50 11.42
CA ALA A 85 12.78 -2.64 11.45
C ALA A 85 13.37 -2.98 10.07
N GLY A 86 13.05 -2.21 9.03
CA GLY A 86 13.57 -2.38 7.68
C GLY A 86 12.75 -3.32 6.80
N ILE A 87 11.58 -3.77 7.26
CA ILE A 87 10.65 -4.55 6.43
C ILE A 87 10.08 -3.65 5.34
N ASP A 88 10.13 -4.12 4.10
CA ASP A 88 9.58 -3.38 2.98
C ASP A 88 8.06 -3.32 3.04
N ILE A 89 7.54 -2.10 2.99
CA ILE A 89 6.12 -1.80 2.80
C ILE A 89 5.86 -1.68 1.30
N VAL A 90 4.94 -2.48 0.79
CA VAL A 90 4.54 -2.54 -0.62
C VAL A 90 3.10 -2.03 -0.74
N PHE A 91 2.85 -1.28 -1.80
CA PHE A 91 1.51 -0.78 -2.11
C PHE A 91 0.63 -1.90 -2.65
N GLY A 92 -0.59 -1.96 -2.14
CA GLY A 92 -1.69 -2.70 -2.72
C GLY A 92 -3.00 -2.14 -2.17
N THR A 93 -4.06 -2.18 -2.97
CA THR A 93 -5.33 -1.49 -2.64
C THR A 93 -6.46 -2.44 -2.34
N ASP A 94 -6.33 -3.74 -2.63
CA ASP A 94 -7.45 -4.69 -2.62
C ASP A 94 -8.61 -4.18 -3.51
N ALA A 95 -8.27 -3.57 -4.65
CA ALA A 95 -9.25 -3.10 -5.62
C ALA A 95 -10.07 -4.25 -6.21
N GLY A 96 -11.37 -4.01 -6.36
CA GLY A 96 -12.37 -5.07 -6.58
C GLY A 96 -13.14 -5.41 -5.31
N SER A 97 -12.60 -5.08 -4.14
CA SER A 97 -13.39 -5.02 -2.90
C SER A 97 -14.51 -3.98 -3.01
N PRO A 98 -15.63 -4.16 -2.28
CA PRO A 98 -16.67 -3.16 -2.19
C PRO A 98 -16.07 -1.79 -1.85
N VAL A 99 -16.58 -0.73 -2.49
CA VAL A 99 -16.14 0.68 -2.39
C VAL A 99 -14.73 1.01 -2.91
N VAL A 100 -13.96 0.05 -3.42
CA VAL A 100 -12.59 0.28 -3.92
C VAL A 100 -12.53 0.05 -5.43
N PRO A 101 -12.70 1.13 -6.25
CA PRO A 101 -12.53 1.01 -7.69
C PRO A 101 -11.06 0.77 -8.06
N HIS A 102 -10.81 0.30 -9.29
CA HIS A 102 -9.47 -0.07 -9.77
C HIS A 102 -8.48 1.10 -9.86
N ASP A 103 -8.97 2.33 -9.89
CA ASP A 103 -8.19 3.56 -9.93
C ASP A 103 -7.97 4.21 -8.54
N ALA A 104 -8.49 3.62 -7.45
CA ALA A 104 -8.38 4.17 -6.09
C ALA A 104 -6.99 3.97 -5.46
N ILE A 105 -5.99 4.69 -5.99
CA ILE A 105 -4.60 4.62 -5.52
C ILE A 105 -4.27 5.63 -4.41
N VAL A 106 -4.86 6.82 -4.46
CA VAL A 106 -4.54 7.94 -3.54
C VAL A 106 -4.94 7.66 -2.09
N PRO A 107 -6.12 7.06 -1.79
CA PRO A 107 -6.50 6.76 -0.41
C PRO A 107 -5.49 5.87 0.33
N GLU A 108 -4.93 4.87 -0.36
CA GLU A 108 -3.89 3.99 0.17
C GLU A 108 -2.62 4.77 0.54
N MET A 109 -2.08 5.52 -0.43
CA MET A 109 -0.83 6.26 -0.25
C MET A 109 -0.92 7.33 0.83
N LYS A 110 -2.03 8.08 0.84
CA LYS A 110 -2.25 9.11 1.86
C LYS A 110 -2.35 8.50 3.24
N PHE A 111 -3.03 7.37 3.38
CA PHE A 111 -3.18 6.75 4.68
C PHE A 111 -1.87 6.17 5.21
N MET A 112 -1.04 5.57 4.33
CA MET A 112 0.33 5.14 4.70
C MET A 112 1.16 6.30 5.27
N VAL A 113 1.06 7.49 4.66
CA VAL A 113 1.76 8.70 5.12
C VAL A 113 1.15 9.25 6.40
N ASP A 114 -0.18 9.38 6.48
CA ASP A 114 -0.87 9.96 7.63
C ASP A 114 -0.61 9.18 8.94
N ILE A 115 -0.60 7.84 8.87
CA ILE A 115 -0.31 7.01 10.05
C ILE A 115 1.20 6.92 10.35
N GLY A 116 2.06 7.50 9.51
CA GLY A 116 3.51 7.45 9.68
C GLY A 116 4.13 6.09 9.37
N LEU A 117 3.46 5.25 8.58
CA LEU A 117 3.98 3.95 8.12
C LEU A 117 5.15 4.15 7.15
N VAL A 118 5.02 5.15 6.28
CA VAL A 118 6.09 5.66 5.41
C VAL A 118 6.36 7.13 5.74
N LYS A 119 7.58 7.60 5.52
CA LYS A 119 8.01 8.92 6.02
C LYS A 119 7.45 10.10 5.23
N ASN A 120 7.15 9.91 3.94
CA ASN A 120 6.74 10.96 3.03
C ASN A 120 6.11 10.38 1.75
N ASN A 121 5.60 11.26 0.89
CA ASN A 121 4.94 10.90 -0.37
C ASN A 121 5.87 10.13 -1.32
N ILE A 122 7.17 10.46 -1.37
CA ILE A 122 8.13 9.72 -2.20
C ILE A 122 8.21 8.26 -1.76
N GLN A 123 8.25 7.97 -0.45
CA GLN A 123 8.26 6.59 0.03
C GLN A 123 6.94 5.86 -0.26
N ALA A 124 5.80 6.57 -0.25
CA ALA A 124 4.52 6.01 -0.69
C ALA A 124 4.50 5.69 -2.19
N ILE A 125 5.13 6.53 -3.03
CA ILE A 125 5.27 6.25 -4.47
C ILE A 125 6.26 5.09 -4.69
N GLN A 126 7.34 5.01 -3.91
CA GLN A 126 8.31 3.91 -3.96
C GLN A 126 7.67 2.56 -3.61
N SER A 127 6.68 2.53 -2.72
CA SER A 127 5.98 1.28 -2.39
C SER A 127 5.17 0.71 -3.55
N ALA A 128 4.69 1.56 -4.47
CA ALA A 128 3.98 1.16 -5.70
C ALA A 128 4.89 0.98 -6.93
N THR A 129 6.15 1.36 -6.82
CA THR A 129 7.12 1.31 -7.94
C THR A 129 8.24 0.33 -7.63
N ILE A 130 9.40 0.81 -7.17
CA ILE A 130 10.58 -0.05 -7.02
C ILE A 130 10.39 -1.17 -6.00
N LYS A 131 9.61 -0.96 -4.92
CA LYS A 131 9.36 -2.03 -3.93
C LYS A 131 8.41 -3.10 -4.46
N ALA A 132 7.37 -2.68 -5.20
CA ALA A 132 6.48 -3.62 -5.87
C ALA A 132 7.23 -4.42 -6.95
N ALA A 133 8.13 -3.79 -7.70
CA ALA A 133 8.98 -4.47 -8.68
C ALA A 133 9.89 -5.52 -8.02
N LYS A 134 10.51 -5.20 -6.88
CA LYS A 134 11.31 -6.14 -6.09
C LYS A 134 10.51 -7.33 -5.57
N LEU A 135 9.31 -7.09 -5.04
CA LEU A 135 8.42 -8.18 -4.62
C LEU A 135 8.11 -9.13 -5.77
N ASN A 136 7.88 -8.58 -6.97
CA ASN A 136 7.58 -9.36 -8.16
C ASN A 136 8.81 -9.89 -8.90
N LYS A 137 10.03 -9.64 -8.38
CA LYS A 137 11.31 -10.12 -8.94
C LYS A 137 11.53 -9.62 -10.39
N VAL A 138 11.18 -8.36 -10.65
CA VAL A 138 11.28 -7.68 -11.96
C VAL A 138 11.90 -6.28 -11.84
N GLU A 139 12.58 -6.00 -10.73
CA GLU A 139 13.23 -4.72 -10.46
C GLU A 139 14.42 -4.44 -11.37
N ASP A 140 14.92 -5.42 -12.12
CA ASP A 140 15.90 -5.25 -13.19
C ASP A 140 15.27 -4.67 -14.46
N LYS A 141 13.95 -4.81 -14.63
CA LYS A 141 13.20 -4.36 -15.81
C LYS A 141 12.40 -3.09 -15.58
N ILE A 142 11.73 -2.96 -14.43
CA ILE A 142 10.78 -1.87 -14.15
C ILE A 142 10.95 -1.32 -12.72
N GLY A 143 10.09 -0.36 -12.36
CA GLY A 143 10.00 0.19 -11.00
C GLY A 143 10.88 1.41 -10.72
N SER A 144 11.78 1.80 -11.63
CA SER A 144 12.51 3.06 -11.58
C SER A 144 12.88 3.56 -12.98
N LEU A 145 13.11 4.87 -13.12
CA LEU A 145 13.58 5.50 -14.34
C LEU A 145 15.11 5.48 -14.39
N GLU A 146 15.67 4.37 -14.89
CA GLU A 146 17.11 4.14 -15.00
C GLU A 146 17.47 3.62 -16.41
N VAL A 147 18.69 3.90 -16.86
CA VAL A 147 19.17 3.44 -18.17
C VAL A 147 19.18 1.92 -18.21
N GLY A 148 18.57 1.35 -19.26
CA GLY A 148 18.50 -0.10 -19.48
C GLY A 148 17.18 -0.75 -19.05
N LYS A 149 16.34 -0.05 -18.28
CA LYS A 149 14.99 -0.51 -17.91
C LYS A 149 13.96 -0.26 -19.01
N GLU A 150 12.84 -0.99 -18.93
CA GLU A 150 11.69 -0.79 -19.80
C GLU A 150 11.12 0.63 -19.59
N ALA A 151 10.68 1.26 -20.67
CA ALA A 151 10.13 2.61 -20.65
C ALA A 151 8.65 2.61 -20.18
N ASP A 152 8.47 2.21 -18.92
CA ASP A 152 7.21 2.18 -18.17
C ASP A 152 7.14 3.37 -17.22
N PHE A 153 6.36 4.38 -17.58
CA PHE A 153 6.23 5.59 -16.78
C PHE A 153 4.94 6.35 -17.04
N ILE A 154 4.60 7.24 -16.11
CA ILE A 154 3.46 8.13 -16.22
C ILE A 154 3.94 9.59 -16.19
N ILE A 155 3.20 10.46 -16.86
CA ILE A 155 3.35 11.91 -16.77
C ILE A 155 2.15 12.43 -15.99
N VAL A 156 2.42 13.18 -14.94
CA VAL A 156 1.41 13.71 -14.01
C VAL A 156 1.44 15.24 -14.04
N ASN A 157 0.28 15.86 -14.19
CA ASN A 157 0.15 17.31 -14.10
C ASN A 157 0.05 17.76 -12.63
N GLY A 158 1.21 17.86 -12.00
CA GLY A 158 1.33 18.26 -10.61
C GLY A 158 2.64 17.77 -10.00
N LYS A 159 2.68 17.74 -8.67
CA LYS A 159 3.85 17.37 -7.90
C LYS A 159 3.46 16.31 -6.87
N PRO A 160 3.36 15.02 -7.28
CA PRO A 160 2.89 13.96 -6.38
C PRO A 160 3.82 13.71 -5.19
N ASP A 161 5.08 14.11 -5.28
CA ASP A 161 6.04 14.17 -4.16
C ASP A 161 5.65 15.18 -3.07
N GLN A 162 4.83 16.17 -3.41
CA GLN A 162 4.34 17.22 -2.51
C GLN A 162 2.85 17.03 -2.17
N ASN A 163 2.05 16.63 -3.15
CA ASN A 163 0.62 16.40 -3.02
C ASN A 163 0.19 15.11 -3.75
N LEU A 164 -0.09 14.06 -2.99
CA LEU A 164 -0.51 12.76 -3.56
C LEU A 164 -1.81 12.82 -4.36
N ASP A 165 -2.69 13.82 -4.16
CA ASP A 165 -3.90 13.98 -5.00
C ASP A 165 -3.56 14.27 -6.47
N ASP A 166 -2.36 14.79 -6.75
CA ASP A 166 -1.95 15.04 -8.12
C ASP A 166 -1.83 13.74 -8.93
N LEU A 167 -1.73 12.57 -8.29
CA LEU A 167 -1.80 11.27 -8.97
C LEU A 167 -3.15 11.00 -9.66
N GLU A 168 -4.20 11.78 -9.38
CA GLU A 168 -5.47 11.74 -10.15
C GLU A 168 -5.38 12.51 -11.48
N LYS A 169 -4.28 13.22 -11.72
CA LYS A 169 -4.04 14.08 -12.89
C LYS A 169 -3.01 13.49 -13.85
N VAL A 170 -3.06 12.17 -14.05
CA VAL A 170 -2.22 11.48 -15.04
C VAL A 170 -2.61 11.96 -16.43
N GLU A 171 -1.67 12.56 -17.15
CA GLU A 171 -1.88 13.05 -18.52
C GLU A 171 -1.46 12.04 -19.58
N GLN A 172 -0.39 11.28 -19.31
CA GLN A 172 0.16 10.31 -20.26
C GLN A 172 0.63 9.07 -19.53
N VAL A 173 0.44 7.93 -20.18
CA VAL A 173 0.93 6.63 -19.71
C VAL A 173 1.74 6.00 -20.82
N PHE A 174 2.94 5.55 -20.49
CA PHE A 174 3.81 4.80 -21.39
C PHE A 174 4.03 3.41 -20.82
N ILE A 175 3.86 2.40 -21.68
CA ILE A 175 4.19 1.00 -21.39
C ILE A 175 5.10 0.51 -22.50
N ASN A 176 6.28 0.02 -22.15
CA ASN A 176 7.30 -0.46 -23.08
C ASN A 176 7.60 0.58 -24.18
N GLY A 177 7.66 1.87 -23.79
CA GLY A 177 7.92 3.00 -24.67
C GLY A 177 6.75 3.39 -25.58
N LYS A 178 5.60 2.72 -25.49
CA LYS A 178 4.39 3.05 -26.26
C LYS A 178 3.44 3.87 -25.42
N LYS A 179 2.99 5.00 -25.99
CA LYS A 179 1.97 5.85 -25.39
C LYS A 179 0.60 5.14 -25.41
N MET A 180 -0.05 5.07 -24.26
CA MET A 180 -1.34 4.40 -24.06
C MET A 180 -2.50 5.40 -24.00
N ILE A 181 -2.28 6.54 -23.35
CA ILE A 181 -3.15 7.72 -23.30
C ILE A 181 -2.32 8.97 -23.54
#